data_AF-D9QGZ0-F1
#
_entry.id   AF-D9QGZ0-F1
#
_cell.length_a   1.000
_cell.length_b   1.000
_cell.length_c   1.000
_cell.angle_alpha   90.00
_cell.angle_beta   90.00
_cell.angle_gamma   90.00
#
_symmetry.space_group_name_H-M   'P 1'
#
loop_
_entity.id
_entity.type
_entity.pdbx_description
1 polymer ?
#
loop_
_entity_poly.entity_id
_entity_poly.type
_entity_poly.pdbx_seq_one_letter_code
_entity_poly.pdbx_strand_id
1 'polypeptide(L)'
;MTITFDADDVAYFDEVHGRRSEALCPKPLQVVFRDGDAARPNDCHANAVRWAAQTPDAIPVHGWLIEAQDAFQLHIVAHSVVADERGQLIDVTPMPIASPRFIPHRGTGDAFFRLLPRCNRVSWAVIDTLALTIDLADGTNGPAGVQS
;
A
#
# COMPACT_ATOMS: atom_id res chain seq x y z
N MET A 1 18.84 3.59 -9.29
CA MET A 1 18.75 2.13 -9.13
C MET A 1 17.38 1.72 -9.60
N THR A 2 17.30 0.99 -10.71
CA THR A 2 16.02 0.54 -11.27
C THR A 2 15.65 -0.77 -10.58
N ILE A 3 14.61 -0.75 -9.74
CA ILE A 3 14.05 -1.98 -9.19
C ILE A 3 13.36 -2.71 -10.35
N THR A 4 13.74 -3.96 -10.60
CA THR A 4 13.04 -4.81 -11.57
C THR A 4 12.09 -5.69 -10.78
N PHE A 5 10.79 -5.54 -11.04
CA PHE A 5 9.76 -6.42 -10.49
C PHE A 5 9.73 -7.71 -11.30
N ASP A 6 9.67 -8.85 -10.61
CA ASP A 6 9.34 -10.12 -11.25
C ASP A 6 7.81 -10.24 -11.44
N ALA A 7 7.36 -11.32 -12.09
CA ALA A 7 5.93 -11.52 -12.35
C ALA A 7 5.09 -11.65 -11.07
N ASP A 8 5.67 -12.18 -9.99
CA ASP A 8 4.99 -12.36 -8.72
C ASP A 8 4.84 -11.01 -7.99
N ASP A 9 5.85 -10.15 -8.05
CA ASP A 9 5.77 -8.78 -7.56
C ASP A 9 4.69 -7.99 -8.30
N VAL A 10 4.64 -8.11 -9.63
CA VAL A 10 3.64 -7.43 -10.46
C VAL A 10 2.23 -7.86 -10.04
N ALA A 11 1.98 -9.17 -9.99
CA ALA A 11 0.69 -9.70 -9.58
C ALA A 11 0.30 -9.26 -8.15
N TYR A 12 1.28 -9.23 -7.24
CA TYR A 12 1.08 -8.80 -5.86
C TYR A 12 0.69 -7.30 -5.78
N PHE A 13 1.42 -6.41 -6.47
CA PHE A 13 1.13 -4.99 -6.41
C PHE A 13 -0.11 -4.59 -7.22
N ASP A 14 -0.47 -5.34 -8.26
CA ASP A 14 -1.77 -5.23 -8.92
C ASP A 14 -2.92 -5.57 -7.96
N GLU A 15 -2.78 -6.62 -7.16
CA GLU A 15 -3.77 -6.97 -6.13
C GLU A 15 -3.88 -5.86 -5.06
N VAL A 16 -2.75 -5.38 -4.53
CA VAL A 16 -2.72 -4.28 -3.55
C VAL A 16 -3.36 -3.03 -4.13
N HIS A 17 -3.04 -2.68 -5.37
CA HIS A 17 -3.62 -1.54 -6.07
C HIS A 17 -5.14 -1.70 -6.27
N GLY A 18 -5.61 -2.89 -6.66
CA GLY A 18 -7.03 -3.20 -6.82
C GLY A 18 -7.83 -3.04 -5.53
N ARG A 19 -7.18 -3.28 -4.37
CA ARG A 19 -7.78 -3.18 -3.04
C ARG A 19 -7.67 -1.80 -2.40
N ARG A 20 -7.19 -0.78 -3.11
CA ARG A 20 -7.06 0.59 -2.57
C ARG A 20 -8.37 1.17 -2.04
N SER A 21 -9.51 0.78 -2.61
CA SER A 21 -10.85 1.17 -2.12
C SER A 21 -11.26 0.49 -0.81
N GLU A 22 -10.60 -0.62 -0.46
CA GLU A 22 -10.77 -1.34 0.82
C GLU A 22 -9.85 -0.79 1.92
N ALA A 23 -9.05 0.25 1.64
CA ALA A 23 -8.10 0.79 2.60
C ALA A 23 -8.81 1.24 3.88
N LEU A 24 -8.31 0.76 5.02
CA LEU A 24 -8.80 1.05 6.35
C LEU A 24 -8.14 2.30 6.89
N CYS A 25 -8.78 2.96 7.87
CA CYS A 25 -8.22 4.11 8.56
C CYS A 25 -7.81 3.74 9.99
N PRO A 26 -6.58 3.24 10.24
CA PRO A 26 -6.09 3.01 11.58
C PRO A 26 -6.20 4.29 12.43
N LYS A 27 -6.62 4.13 13.68
CA LYS A 27 -6.66 5.23 14.64
C LYS A 27 -5.23 5.54 15.10
N PRO A 28 -4.71 6.77 14.89
CA PRO A 28 -3.40 7.13 15.44
C PRO A 28 -3.43 7.12 16.97
N LEU A 29 -2.42 6.52 17.58
CA LEU A 29 -2.23 6.49 19.03
C LEU A 29 -0.75 6.73 19.36
N GLN A 30 -0.47 7.83 20.04
CA GLN A 30 0.86 8.04 20.60
C GLN A 30 1.02 7.15 21.83
N VAL A 31 2.07 6.31 21.82
CA VAL A 31 2.34 5.37 22.90
C VAL A 31 3.68 5.65 23.56
N VAL A 32 3.70 5.45 24.87
CA VAL A 32 4.90 5.33 25.69
C VAL A 32 4.92 3.89 26.21
N PHE A 33 6.01 3.18 25.95
CA PHE A 33 6.19 1.79 26.35
C PHE A 33 6.46 1.67 27.85
N ARG A 34 6.34 0.45 28.40
CA ARG A 34 6.47 0.18 29.85
C ARG A 34 7.81 0.59 30.47
N ASP A 35 8.87 0.66 29.66
CA ASP A 35 10.20 1.12 30.07
C ASP A 35 10.39 2.64 29.97
N GLY A 36 9.34 3.38 29.58
CA GLY A 36 9.34 4.85 29.51
C GLY A 36 9.73 5.41 28.14
N ASP A 37 10.13 4.58 27.18
CA ASP A 37 10.44 5.04 25.82
C ASP A 37 9.18 5.38 25.04
N ALA A 38 9.21 6.46 24.27
CA ALA A 38 8.19 6.73 23.26
C ALA A 38 8.38 5.84 22.02
N ALA A 39 7.29 5.56 21.31
CA ALA A 39 7.37 5.01 19.96
C ALA A 39 8.20 5.89 19.03
N ARG A 40 8.98 5.26 18.13
CA ARG A 40 9.91 5.97 17.26
C ARG A 40 9.30 6.23 15.88
N PRO A 41 9.41 7.45 15.32
CA PRO A 41 9.03 7.70 13.94
C PRO A 41 9.76 6.76 12.98
N ASN A 42 9.11 6.33 11.90
CA ASN A 42 9.66 5.43 10.88
C ASN A 42 10.09 4.03 11.37
N ASP A 43 9.77 3.65 12.62
CA ASP A 43 10.09 2.35 13.20
C ASP A 43 8.82 1.48 13.36
N CYS A 44 7.93 1.52 12.37
CA CYS A 44 6.56 1.02 12.49
C CYS A 44 6.48 -0.48 12.81
N HIS A 45 7.35 -1.28 12.21
CA HIS A 45 7.42 -2.73 12.46
C HIS A 45 7.83 -3.01 13.91
N ALA A 46 8.88 -2.37 14.41
CA ALA A 46 9.34 -2.61 15.78
C ALA A 46 8.35 -2.03 16.80
N ASN A 47 7.75 -0.87 16.54
CA ASN A 47 6.73 -0.27 17.41
C ASN A 47 5.52 -1.20 17.55
N ALA A 48 5.00 -1.74 16.44
CA ALA A 48 3.84 -2.63 16.44
C ALA A 48 4.13 -3.94 17.21
N VAL A 49 5.29 -4.55 16.96
CA VAL A 49 5.73 -5.77 17.68
C VAL A 49 5.90 -5.49 19.19
N ARG A 50 6.56 -4.38 19.53
CA ARG A 50 6.79 -3.99 20.93
C ARG A 50 5.48 -3.70 21.66
N TRP A 51 4.53 -3.05 20.99
CA TRP A 51 3.19 -2.82 21.54
C TRP A 51 2.44 -4.13 21.78
N ALA A 52 2.42 -5.03 20.80
CA ALA A 52 1.79 -6.34 20.93
C ALA A 52 2.39 -7.18 22.07
N ALA A 53 3.71 -7.07 22.31
CA ALA A 53 4.36 -7.74 23.44
C ALA A 53 3.95 -7.17 24.82
N GLN A 54 3.41 -5.95 24.88
CA GLN A 54 3.06 -5.26 26.13
C GLN A 54 1.55 -5.13 26.35
N THR A 55 0.75 -5.35 25.32
CA THR A 55 -0.71 -5.20 25.36
C THR A 55 -1.33 -6.55 25.02
N PRO A 56 -1.91 -7.26 26.01
CA PRO A 56 -2.65 -8.49 25.76
C PRO A 56 -3.65 -8.29 24.63
N ASP A 57 -3.81 -9.29 23.77
CA ASP A 57 -4.75 -9.33 22.65
C ASP A 57 -4.46 -8.37 21.48
N ALA A 58 -3.40 -7.55 21.55
CA ALA A 58 -2.97 -6.76 20.40
C ALA A 58 -2.16 -7.61 19.42
N ILE A 59 -2.56 -7.60 18.14
CA ILE A 59 -1.93 -8.40 17.08
C ILE A 59 -1.28 -7.48 16.05
N PRO A 60 0.01 -7.63 15.71
CA PRO A 60 0.62 -6.88 14.62
C PRO A 60 -0.06 -7.19 13.28
N VAL A 61 -0.39 -6.14 12.52
CA VAL A 61 -0.93 -6.24 11.17
C VAL A 61 0.01 -5.52 10.22
N HIS A 62 0.53 -6.27 9.25
CA HIS A 62 1.45 -5.78 8.24
C HIS A 62 0.70 -5.40 6.96
N GLY A 63 1.22 -4.43 6.21
CA GLY A 63 0.57 -3.97 4.99
C GLY A 63 1.18 -2.70 4.43
N TRP A 64 0.35 -1.92 3.76
CA TRP A 64 0.77 -0.78 2.97
C TRP A 64 0.02 0.47 3.36
N LEU A 65 0.75 1.49 3.79
CA LEU A 65 0.21 2.83 3.97
C LEU A 65 0.20 3.55 2.62
N ILE A 66 -0.93 4.13 2.24
CA ILE A 66 -1.03 5.01 1.08
C ILE A 66 -0.52 6.39 1.50
N GLU A 67 0.64 6.78 0.98
CA GLU A 67 1.23 8.09 1.24
C GLU A 67 0.66 9.16 0.30
N ALA A 68 0.43 8.79 -0.96
CA ALA A 68 -0.14 9.65 -1.97
C ALA A 68 -0.83 8.82 -3.05
N GLN A 69 -1.82 9.43 -3.71
CA GLN A 69 -2.51 8.84 -4.84
C GLN A 69 -2.86 9.97 -5.81
N ASP A 70 -2.48 9.82 -7.07
CA ASP A 70 -2.89 10.69 -8.17
C ASP A 70 -3.59 9.89 -9.28
N ALA A 71 -3.87 10.53 -10.41
CA ALA A 71 -4.58 9.91 -11.53
C ALA A 71 -3.79 8.76 -12.21
N PHE A 72 -2.48 8.72 -12.03
CA PHE A 72 -1.57 7.81 -12.73
C PHE A 72 -0.79 6.91 -11.78
N GLN A 73 -0.66 7.25 -10.51
CA GLN A 73 0.18 6.52 -9.56
C GLN A 73 -0.45 6.39 -8.17
N LEU A 74 -0.22 5.22 -7.58
CA LEU A 74 -0.44 4.95 -6.18
C LEU A 74 0.92 4.82 -5.48
N HIS A 75 1.19 5.69 -4.51
CA HIS A 75 2.40 5.66 -3.70
C HIS A 75 2.11 5.01 -2.36
N ILE A 76 2.73 3.85 -2.13
CA ILE A 76 2.60 3.09 -0.90
C ILE A 76 3.94 2.86 -0.22
N VAL A 77 3.91 2.81 1.10
CA VAL A 77 5.05 2.43 1.93
C VAL A 77 4.68 1.24 2.82
N ALA A 78 5.61 0.32 2.98
CA ALA A 78 5.47 -0.78 3.92
C ALA A 78 5.24 -0.22 5.32
N HIS A 79 4.21 -0.73 5.99
CA HIS A 79 3.80 -0.21 7.29
C HIS A 79 3.28 -1.32 8.18
N SER A 80 3.26 -1.07 9.49
CA SER A 80 2.66 -1.99 10.45
C SER A 80 1.89 -1.24 11.52
N VAL A 81 0.70 -1.75 11.79
CA VAL A 81 -0.23 -1.29 12.79
C VAL A 81 -0.55 -2.44 13.73
N VAL A 82 -1.41 -2.22 14.71
CA VAL A 82 -1.91 -3.29 15.58
C VAL A 82 -3.42 -3.38 15.49
N ALA A 83 -3.97 -4.60 15.49
CA ALA A 83 -5.38 -4.83 15.72
C ALA A 83 -5.61 -5.06 17.21
N ASP A 84 -6.64 -4.44 17.79
CA ASP A 84 -7.10 -4.76 19.15
C ASP A 84 -8.03 -5.98 19.18
N GLU A 85 -8.53 -6.32 20.38
CA GLU A 85 -9.47 -7.43 20.61
C GLU A 85 -10.76 -7.36 19.76
N ARG A 86 -11.13 -6.17 19.27
CA ARG A 86 -12.32 -5.91 18.46
C ARG A 86 -12.00 -5.86 16.97
N GLY A 87 -10.74 -6.07 16.60
CA GLY A 87 -10.26 -5.93 15.23
C GLY A 87 -10.09 -4.48 14.78
N GLN A 88 -10.16 -3.50 15.69
CA GLN A 88 -9.90 -2.10 15.33
C GLN A 88 -8.40 -1.91 15.11
N LEU A 89 -8.05 -1.31 13.98
CA LEU A 89 -6.66 -0.98 13.66
C LEU A 89 -6.23 0.30 14.39
N ILE A 90 -5.08 0.24 15.04
CA ILE A 90 -4.43 1.32 15.77
C ILE A 90 -3.02 1.49 15.21
N ASP A 91 -2.68 2.71 14.82
CA ASP A 91 -1.33 3.06 14.42
C ASP A 91 -0.56 3.62 15.62
N VAL A 92 0.37 2.83 16.13
CA VAL A 92 1.22 3.19 17.27
C VAL A 92 2.47 3.96 16.86
N THR A 93 2.68 4.19 15.56
CA THR A 93 3.84 4.91 15.04
C THR A 93 3.55 6.41 15.00
N PRO A 94 4.38 7.27 15.60
CA PRO A 94 4.18 8.71 15.52
C PRO A 94 4.32 9.19 14.07
N MET A 95 3.25 9.79 13.56
CA MET A 95 3.20 10.32 12.20
C MET A 95 2.27 11.54 12.12
N PRO A 96 2.55 12.51 11.24
CA PRO A 96 1.78 13.75 11.14
C PRO A 96 0.45 13.60 10.37
N ILE A 97 0.02 12.37 10.09
CA ILE A 97 -1.15 12.06 9.28
C ILE A 97 -2.32 11.74 10.21
N ALA A 98 -3.37 12.56 10.17
CA ALA A 98 -4.54 12.40 11.04
C ALA A 98 -5.44 11.21 10.65
N SER A 99 -5.39 10.78 9.39
CA SER A 99 -6.23 9.70 8.85
C SER A 99 -5.45 8.87 7.84
N PRO A 100 -4.50 8.04 8.31
CA PRO A 100 -3.72 7.17 7.43
C PRO A 100 -4.64 6.18 6.71
N ARG A 101 -4.41 5.93 5.41
CA ARG A 101 -5.11 4.88 4.66
C ARG A 101 -4.19 3.68 4.55
N PHE A 102 -4.63 2.53 5.05
CA PHE A 102 -3.83 1.32 5.19
C PHE A 102 -4.50 0.13 4.52
N ILE A 103 -3.75 -0.59 3.69
CA ILE A 103 -4.18 -1.82 3.03
C ILE A 103 -3.47 -3.00 3.73
N PRO A 104 -4.18 -3.84 4.50
CA PRO A 104 -3.58 -5.00 5.12
C PRO A 104 -3.00 -5.96 4.07
N HIS A 105 -1.80 -6.46 4.31
CA HIS A 105 -1.23 -7.57 3.55
C HIS A 105 -2.12 -8.81 3.70
N ARG A 106 -2.42 -9.49 2.59
CA ARG A 106 -3.06 -10.81 2.62
C ARG A 106 -1.96 -11.87 2.59
N GLY A 107 -1.82 -12.61 3.69
CA GLY A 107 -0.79 -13.62 3.85
C GLY A 107 -0.12 -13.55 5.21
N THR A 108 0.96 -14.31 5.36
CA THR A 108 1.76 -14.38 6.58
C THR A 108 2.70 -13.19 6.70
N GLY A 109 3.07 -12.78 7.92
CA GLY A 109 4.13 -11.78 8.14
C GLY A 109 5.44 -12.11 7.42
N ASP A 110 5.87 -13.37 7.39
CA ASP A 110 7.09 -13.79 6.68
C ASP A 110 7.03 -13.57 5.17
N ALA A 111 5.84 -13.69 4.56
CA ALA A 111 5.64 -13.37 3.14
C ALA A 111 5.77 -11.86 2.91
N PHE A 112 5.19 -11.05 3.79
CA PHE A 112 5.35 -9.59 3.76
C PHE A 112 6.82 -9.17 3.93
N PHE A 113 7.53 -9.69 4.93
CA PHE A 113 8.92 -9.32 5.20
C PHE A 113 9.89 -9.73 4.09
N ARG A 114 9.59 -10.79 3.33
CA ARG A 114 10.37 -11.16 2.14
C ARG A 114 10.31 -10.13 1.01
N LEU A 115 9.28 -9.29 0.95
CA LEU A 115 9.15 -8.23 -0.05
C LEU A 115 10.02 -7.01 0.29
N LEU A 116 10.23 -6.72 1.58
CA LEU A 116 10.80 -5.44 2.02
C LEU A 116 12.22 -5.11 1.53
N PRO A 117 13.15 -6.08 1.36
CA PRO A 117 14.48 -5.77 0.83
C PRO A 117 14.47 -5.10 -0.55
N ARG A 118 13.40 -5.32 -1.32
CA ARG A 118 13.20 -4.75 -2.67
C ARG A 118 12.02 -3.80 -2.79
N CYS A 119 11.06 -3.86 -1.88
CA CYS A 119 9.77 -3.17 -2.00
C CYS A 119 9.34 -2.47 -0.70
N ASN A 120 10.23 -1.73 -0.04
CA ASN A 120 9.84 -0.99 1.18
C ASN A 120 8.94 0.23 0.87
N ARG A 121 9.04 0.79 -0.34
CA ARG A 121 8.26 1.92 -0.84
C ARG A 121 8.08 1.72 -2.35
N VAL A 122 6.84 1.78 -2.82
CA VAL A 122 6.47 1.46 -4.20
C VAL A 122 5.59 2.55 -4.78
N SER A 123 5.92 2.98 -5.99
CA SER A 123 5.04 3.79 -6.85
C SER A 123 4.48 2.86 -7.91
N TRP A 124 3.20 2.52 -7.82
CA TRP A 124 2.54 1.62 -8.76
C TRP A 124 1.72 2.40 -9.76
N ALA A 125 1.86 2.11 -11.05
CA ALA A 125 1.09 2.78 -12.09
C ALA A 125 -0.37 2.34 -12.03
N VAL A 126 -1.26 3.33 -12.00
CA VAL A 126 -2.70 3.16 -12.21
C VAL A 126 -2.89 3.07 -13.73
N ILE A 127 -2.57 1.92 -14.32
CA ILE A 127 -3.00 1.65 -15.69
C ILE A 127 -4.46 1.18 -15.58
N ASP A 128 -5.37 2.14 -15.43
CA ASP A 128 -6.77 1.86 -15.76
C ASP A 128 -6.80 1.53 -17.25
N THR A 129 -6.95 0.25 -17.56
CA THR A 129 -7.03 -0.31 -18.92
C THR A 129 -8.22 0.24 -19.73
N LEU A 130 -8.91 1.27 -19.24
CA LEU A 130 -10.08 1.91 -19.84
C LEU A 130 -9.77 3.20 -20.63
N ALA A 131 -8.51 3.67 -20.70
CA ALA A 131 -8.16 4.89 -21.42
C ALA A 131 -7.05 4.75 -22.48
N LEU A 132 -6.87 3.55 -23.04
CA LEU A 132 -6.01 3.32 -24.21
C LEU A 132 -6.78 2.69 -25.40
N THR A 133 -8.08 2.99 -25.46
CA THR A 133 -8.87 2.93 -26.71
C THR A 133 -9.16 4.37 -27.14
N ILE A 134 -8.11 5.16 -27.36
CA ILE A 134 -8.21 6.38 -28.17
C ILE A 134 -7.84 5.95 -29.59
N ASP A 135 -8.84 5.89 -30.45
CA ASP A 135 -8.81 5.83 -31.92
C ASP A 135 -7.46 5.50 -32.57
N LEU A 136 -7.22 4.21 -32.80
CA LEU A 136 -6.39 3.74 -33.91
C LEU A 136 -7.24 2.88 -34.85
N ALA A 137 -8.39 3.42 -35.25
CA ALA A 137 -9.12 3.06 -36.47
C ALA A 137 -9.76 4.38 -36.93
N ASP A 138 -9.11 5.18 -37.78
CA ASP A 138 -9.07 4.89 -39.20
C ASP A 138 -7.78 5.41 -39.85
N GLY A 139 -6.91 4.46 -40.18
CA GLY A 139 -5.83 4.65 -41.14
C GLY A 139 -6.11 3.89 -42.43
N THR A 140 -6.58 4.61 -43.43
CA THR A 140 -6.35 4.41 -44.88
C THR A 140 -7.06 3.27 -45.64
N ASN A 141 -7.89 3.62 -46.64
CA ASN A 141 -7.55 3.48 -48.07
C ASN A 141 -8.70 3.97 -48.99
N GLY A 142 -8.36 4.83 -49.98
CA GLY A 142 -9.22 5.18 -51.11
C GLY A 142 -9.42 4.03 -52.12
N PRO A 143 -10.19 4.23 -53.21
CA PRO A 143 -9.62 4.96 -54.36
C PRO A 143 -10.61 5.87 -55.12
N ALA A 144 -10.03 6.57 -56.10
CA ALA A 144 -10.61 7.55 -57.01
C ALA A 144 -11.65 7.00 -58.03
N GLY A 145 -12.45 7.93 -58.59
CA GLY A 145 -13.33 7.77 -59.77
C GLY A 145 -14.82 8.01 -59.43
N VAL A 146 -15.68 8.69 -60.19
CA VAL A 146 -15.72 9.23 -61.56
C VAL A 146 -16.78 10.35 -61.57
N GLN A 147 -16.64 11.28 -62.52
CA GLN A 147 -17.49 12.41 -62.88
C GLN A 147 -19.01 12.17 -62.92
N SER A 148 -19.78 13.23 -62.66
CA SER A 148 -20.87 13.74 -63.52
C SER A 148 -21.13 15.21 -63.18
#